data_AF-A0A133U934-F1
#
_entry.id   AF-A0A133U934-F1
#
_cell.length_a   1.000
_cell.length_b   1.000
_cell.length_c   1.000
_cell.angle_alpha   90.00
_cell.angle_beta   90.00
_cell.angle_gamma   90.00
#
_symmetry.space_group_name_H-M   'P 1'
#
loop_
_entity.id
_entity.type
_entity.pdbx_description
1 polymer ?
#
loop_
_entity_poly.entity_id
_entity_poly.type
_entity_poly.pdbx_seq_one_letter_code
_entity_poly.pdbx_strand_id
1 'polypeptide(L)'
;MDEPDEPTKEERRILLYLMAISLSYTVLVGGFLVFILILLNIDMQILGGFFSAYLTLALAMIMTFHHRLLKRFGLRKFFALAGVFFLIMSIVLLTRYFGIGVFPL
;
A
#
# COMPACT_ATOMS: atom_id res chain seq x y z
N MET A 1 -33.31 17.08 2.06
CA MET A 1 -32.44 16.65 3.16
C MET A 1 -32.16 15.19 2.87
N ASP A 2 -30.98 14.89 2.33
CA ASP A 2 -30.64 13.53 1.93
C ASP A 2 -30.31 12.74 3.20
N GLU A 3 -31.21 11.83 3.58
CA GLU A 3 -30.97 10.87 4.64
C GLU A 3 -29.67 10.11 4.32
N PRO A 4 -28.75 9.93 5.28
CA PRO A 4 -27.62 9.05 5.08
C PRO A 4 -28.18 7.62 5.08
N ASP A 5 -28.51 7.12 3.90
CA ASP A 5 -28.91 5.73 3.67
C ASP A 5 -27.80 4.85 4.24
N GLU A 6 -28.02 4.31 5.45
CA GLU A 6 -27.03 3.50 6.11
C GLU A 6 -26.85 2.22 5.28
N PRO A 7 -25.62 1.90 4.83
CA PRO A 7 -25.41 0.68 4.08
C PRO A 7 -25.94 -0.51 4.86
N THR A 8 -26.82 -1.28 4.22
CA THR A 8 -27.45 -2.45 4.84
C THR A 8 -26.36 -3.40 5.36
N LYS A 9 -26.69 -4.24 6.36
CA LYS A 9 -25.71 -5.19 6.94
C LYS A 9 -25.02 -6.05 5.87
N GLU A 10 -25.69 -6.32 4.77
CA GLU A 10 -25.17 -7.05 3.61
C GLU A 10 -24.13 -6.24 2.82
N GLU A 11 -24.40 -4.98 2.50
CA GLU A 11 -23.45 -4.10 1.81
C GLU A 11 -22.17 -3.90 2.63
N ARG A 12 -22.30 -3.73 3.95
CA ARG A 12 -21.13 -3.66 4.84
C ARG A 12 -20.29 -4.93 4.77
N ARG A 13 -20.93 -6.10 4.67
CA ARG A 13 -20.26 -7.40 4.56
C ARG A 13 -19.54 -7.54 3.23
N ILE A 14 -20.20 -7.18 2.13
CA ILE A 14 -19.63 -7.20 0.77
C ILE A 14 -18.41 -6.27 0.70
N LEU A 15 -18.52 -5.04 1.21
CA LEU A 15 -17.43 -4.09 1.16
C LEU A 15 -16.23 -4.50 2.04
N LEU A 16 -16.46 -5.12 3.21
CA LEU A 16 -15.39 -5.71 4.02
C LEU A 16 -14.70 -6.87 3.29
N TYR A 17 -15.48 -7.71 2.60
CA TYR A 17 -14.96 -8.81 1.80
C TYR A 17 -14.09 -8.30 0.65
N LEU A 18 -14.53 -7.26 -0.06
CA LEU A 18 -13.77 -6.60 -1.12
C LEU A 18 -12.45 -6.00 -0.60
N MET A 19 -12.48 -5.37 0.58
CA MET A 19 -11.27 -4.83 1.21
C MET A 19 -10.29 -5.95 1.58
N ALA A 20 -10.78 -7.05 2.16
CA ALA A 20 -9.95 -8.20 2.52
C ALA A 20 -9.34 -8.87 1.28
N ILE A 21 -10.11 -9.03 0.21
CA ILE A 21 -9.63 -9.53 -1.08
C ILE A 21 -8.55 -8.61 -1.64
N SER A 22 -8.79 -7.31 -1.66
CA SER A 22 -7.82 -6.32 -2.19
C SER A 22 -6.50 -6.36 -1.43
N LEU A 23 -6.56 -6.50 -0.10
CA LEU A 23 -5.38 -6.66 0.74
C LEU A 23 -4.65 -7.98 0.43
N SER A 24 -5.39 -9.08 0.30
CA SER A 24 -4.85 -10.41 0.01
C SER A 24 -4.13 -10.44 -1.34
N TYR A 25 -4.73 -9.85 -2.38
CA TYR A 25 -4.09 -9.70 -3.69
C TYR A 25 -2.85 -8.81 -3.62
N THR A 26 -2.88 -7.75 -2.81
CA THR A 26 -1.71 -6.89 -2.61
C THR A 26 -0.54 -7.68 -2.02
N VAL A 27 -0.80 -8.51 -1.01
CA VAL A 27 0.24 -9.36 -0.41
C VAL A 27 0.73 -10.41 -1.40
N LEU A 28 -0.17 -11.07 -2.14
CA LEU A 28 0.18 -12.09 -3.12
C LEU A 28 1.07 -11.52 -4.24
N VAL A 29 0.64 -10.43 -4.88
CA VAL A 29 1.37 -9.78 -5.98
C VAL A 29 2.68 -9.18 -5.47
N GLY A 30 2.67 -8.56 -4.29
CA GLY A 30 3.89 -8.05 -3.66
C GLY A 30 4.89 -9.16 -3.33
N GLY A 31 4.43 -10.29 -2.82
CA GLY A 31 5.28 -11.47 -2.56
C GLY A 31 5.86 -12.05 -3.85
N PHE A 32 5.06 -12.11 -4.92
CA PHE A 32 5.52 -12.59 -6.22
C PHE A 32 6.56 -11.64 -6.85
N LEU A 33 6.37 -10.32 -6.72
CA LEU A 33 7.35 -9.32 -7.12
C LEU A 33 8.69 -9.55 -6.41
N VAL A 34 8.66 -9.68 -5.08
CA VAL A 34 9.86 -9.93 -4.27
C VAL A 34 10.53 -11.24 -4.71
N PHE A 35 9.76 -12.31 -4.92
CA PHE A 35 10.27 -13.59 -5.37
C PHE A 35 11.00 -13.49 -6.73
N ILE A 36 10.41 -12.82 -7.72
CA ILE A 36 11.04 -12.61 -9.03
C ILE A 36 12.34 -11.81 -8.88
N LEU A 37 12.32 -10.72 -8.10
CA LEU A 37 13.50 -9.89 -7.91
C LEU A 37 14.64 -10.65 -7.23
N ILE A 38 14.34 -11.56 -6.30
CA ILE A 38 15.32 -12.47 -5.69
C ILE A 38 15.90 -13.43 -6.73
N LEU A 39 15.06 -14.02 -7.59
CA LEU A 39 15.54 -14.93 -8.66
C LEU A 39 16.48 -14.23 -9.65
N LEU A 40 16.27 -12.93 -9.88
CA LEU A 40 17.14 -12.10 -10.71
C LEU A 40 18.42 -11.63 -9.99
N ASN A 41 18.63 -12.05 -8.74
CA ASN A 41 19.75 -11.67 -7.89
C ASN A 41 19.90 -10.13 -7.75
N ILE A 42 18.77 -9.43 -7.66
CA ILE A 42 18.72 -7.98 -7.47
C ILE A 42 19.15 -7.64 -6.04
N ASP A 43 19.90 -6.55 -5.89
CA ASP A 43 20.34 -6.05 -4.59
C ASP A 43 19.17 -5.83 -3.62
N MET A 44 19.37 -6.19 -2.35
CA MET A 44 18.33 -6.10 -1.32
C MET A 44 17.80 -4.67 -1.11
N GLN A 45 18.62 -3.64 -1.34
CA GLN A 45 18.19 -2.25 -1.21
C GLN A 45 17.25 -1.86 -2.36
N ILE A 46 17.59 -2.24 -3.60
CA ILE A 46 16.70 -2.03 -4.75
C ILE A 46 15.38 -2.78 -4.54
N LEU A 47 15.45 -4.04 -4.10
CA LEU A 47 14.29 -4.86 -3.84
C LEU A 47 13.38 -4.23 -2.79
N GLY A 48 13.95 -3.80 -1.65
CA GLY A 48 13.20 -3.09 -0.61
C GLY A 48 12.61 -1.77 -1.12
N GLY A 49 13.34 -1.05 -1.97
CA GLY A 49 12.91 0.20 -2.59
C GLY A 49 11.70 0.03 -3.51
N PHE A 50 11.75 -0.96 -4.42
CA PHE A 50 10.66 -1.28 -5.32
C PHE A 50 9.45 -1.87 -4.60
N PHE A 51 9.67 -2.75 -3.62
CA PHE A 51 8.59 -3.30 -2.81
C PHE A 51 7.87 -2.21 -2.01
N SER A 52 8.61 -1.25 -1.44
CA SER A 52 8.03 -0.10 -0.74
C SER A 52 7.25 0.83 -1.68
N ALA A 53 7.75 1.06 -2.90
CA ALA A 53 7.02 1.82 -3.94
C ALA A 53 5.71 1.11 -4.32
N TYR A 54 5.76 -0.21 -4.51
CA TYR A 54 4.60 -1.04 -4.78
C TYR A 54 3.54 -0.93 -3.66
N LEU A 55 3.95 -1.07 -2.40
CA LEU A 55 3.03 -0.95 -1.25
C LEU A 55 2.40 0.43 -1.17
N THR A 56 3.16 1.49 -1.45
CA THR A 56 2.65 2.86 -1.52
C THR A 56 1.52 2.97 -2.55
N LEU A 57 1.76 2.48 -3.78
CA LEU A 57 0.78 2.51 -4.86
C LEU A 57 -0.46 1.68 -4.52
N ALA A 58 -0.27 0.48 -3.97
CA ALA A 58 -1.36 -0.40 -3.59
C ALA A 58 -2.25 0.23 -2.50
N LEU A 59 -1.65 0.84 -1.48
CA LEU A 59 -2.40 1.54 -0.43
C LEU A 59 -3.15 2.76 -0.99
N ALA A 60 -2.55 3.50 -1.92
CA ALA A 60 -3.21 4.62 -2.59
C ALA A 60 -4.41 4.15 -3.43
N MET A 61 -4.28 3.04 -4.16
CA MET A 61 -5.38 2.43 -4.91
C MET A 61 -6.50 1.96 -3.96
N ILE A 62 -6.16 1.23 -2.90
CA ILE A 62 -7.15 0.78 -1.90
C ILE A 62 -7.87 1.98 -1.29
N MET A 63 -7.14 3.06 -0.97
CA MET A 63 -7.74 4.27 -0.44
C MET A 63 -8.69 4.96 -1.42
N THR A 64 -8.38 4.92 -2.70
CA THR A 64 -9.19 5.52 -3.76
C THR A 64 -10.48 4.71 -3.98
N PHE A 65 -10.37 3.39 -4.16
CA PHE A 65 -11.51 2.53 -4.43
C PHE A 65 -12.39 2.27 -3.19
N HIS A 66 -11.80 2.21 -1.99
CA HIS A 66 -12.52 1.92 -0.74
C HIS A 66 -12.67 3.17 0.15
N HIS A 67 -12.62 4.37 -0.43
CA HIS A 67 -12.63 5.65 0.31
C HIS A 67 -13.78 5.76 1.33
N ARG A 68 -15.02 5.45 0.88
CA ARG A 68 -16.22 5.54 1.73
C ARG A 68 -16.13 4.59 2.92
N LEU A 69 -15.64 3.38 2.70
CA LEU A 69 -15.48 2.37 3.74
C LEU A 69 -14.39 2.78 4.74
N LEU A 70 -13.20 3.14 4.25
CA LEU A 70 -12.08 3.58 5.09
C LEU A 70 -12.42 4.80 5.95
N LYS A 71 -13.24 5.72 5.43
CA LYS A 71 -13.74 6.87 6.20
C LYS A 71 -14.71 6.42 7.30
N ARG A 72 -15.62 5.49 7.01
CA ARG A 72 -16.61 4.96 7.98
C ARG A 72 -15.96 4.20 9.13
N PHE A 73 -14.88 3.46 8.87
CA PHE A 73 -14.12 2.73 9.89
C PHE A 73 -12.98 3.54 10.53
N GLY A 74 -12.78 4.82 10.14
CA GLY A 74 -11.67 5.65 10.64
C GLY A 74 -10.27 5.20 10.15
N LEU A 75 -10.18 4.21 9.29
CA LEU A 75 -8.93 3.63 8.78
C LEU A 75 -8.25 4.48 7.70
N ARG A 76 -8.94 5.48 7.13
CA ARG A 76 -8.37 6.33 6.07
C ARG A 76 -7.03 6.96 6.48
N LYS A 77 -6.93 7.48 7.70
CA LYS A 77 -5.69 8.11 8.21
C LYS A 77 -4.57 7.08 8.36
N PHE A 78 -4.90 5.86 8.80
CA PHE A 78 -3.93 4.77 8.93
C PHE A 78 -3.34 4.38 7.57
N PHE A 79 -4.18 4.17 6.56
CA PHE A 79 -3.74 3.85 5.20
C PHE A 79 -2.92 4.99 4.58
N ALA A 80 -3.27 6.25 4.87
CA ALA A 80 -2.51 7.41 4.39
C ALA A 80 -1.12 7.49 5.03
N LEU A 81 -1.05 7.33 6.35
CA LEU A 81 0.21 7.36 7.08
C LEU A 81 1.12 6.20 6.66
N ALA A 82 0.55 5.00 6.50
CA ALA A 82 1.28 3.84 5.98
C ALA A 82 1.79 4.09 4.55
N GLY A 83 0.96 4.64 3.66
CA GLY A 83 1.37 4.98 2.30
C GLY A 83 2.53 5.99 2.25
N VAL A 84 2.44 7.06 3.05
CA VAL A 84 3.53 8.06 3.15
C VAL A 84 4.80 7.44 3.72
N PHE A 85 4.68 6.58 4.75
CA PHE A 85 5.83 5.87 5.32
C PHE A 85 6.54 5.00 4.27
N PHE A 86 5.80 4.18 3.53
CA PHE A 86 6.39 3.35 2.48
C PHE A 86 6.99 4.18 1.34
N LEU A 87 6.41 5.33 1.02
CA LEU A 87 6.96 6.23 0.01
C LEU A 87 8.33 6.78 0.45
N ILE A 88 8.43 7.25 1.70
CA ILE A 88 9.68 7.74 2.28
C ILE A 88 10.72 6.61 2.29
N MET A 89 10.34 5.42 2.73
CA MET A 89 11.25 4.26 2.74
C MET A 89 11.75 3.90 1.34
N SER A 90 10.87 3.94 0.33
CA SER A 90 11.24 3.71 -1.07
C SER A 90 12.27 4.75 -1.53
N ILE A 91 12.01 6.03 -1.27
CA ILE A 91 12.92 7.13 -1.62
C ILE A 91 14.27 6.93 -0.93
N VAL A 92 14.30 6.67 0.38
CA VAL A 92 15.55 6.48 1.14
C VAL A 92 16.35 5.30 0.62
N LEU A 93 15.71 4.16 0.37
CA LEU A 93 16.41 2.96 -0.12
C LEU A 93 16.99 3.16 -1.52
N LEU A 94 16.20 3.74 -2.44
CA LEU A 94 16.66 3.99 -3.80
C LEU A 94 17.72 5.09 -3.86
N THR A 95 17.55 6.19 -3.11
CA THR A 95 18.55 7.27 -3.07
C THR A 95 19.88 6.83 -2.47
N ARG A 96 19.86 5.97 -1.44
CA ARG A 96 21.08 5.33 -0.90
C ARG A 96 21.75 4.43 -1.94
N TYR A 97 20.96 3.60 -2.62
CA TYR A 97 21.50 2.69 -3.62
C TYR A 97 22.13 3.42 -4.82
N PHE A 98 21.46 4.45 -5.35
CA PHE A 98 21.95 5.22 -6.51
C PHE A 98 22.95 6.33 -6.14
N GLY A 99 23.24 6.55 -4.86
CA GLY A 99 24.20 7.56 -4.41
C GLY A 99 23.76 9.02 -4.63
N ILE A 100 22.46 9.28 -4.83
CA ILE A 100 21.92 10.62 -5.15
C ILE A 100 21.64 11.45 -3.87
N GLY A 101 21.96 10.94 -2.67
CA GLY A 101 21.76 11.62 -1.39
C GLY A 101 23.03 11.83 -0.59
N VAL A 102 23.47 13.08 -0.53
CA VAL A 102 24.47 13.63 0.40
C VAL A 102 24.00 13.44 1.85
N PHE A 103 24.44 12.38 2.53
CA PHE A 103 24.61 12.36 3.99
C PHE A 103 25.60 11.25 4.36
N PRO A 104 26.85 11.61 4.72
CA PRO A 104 27.75 10.65 5.33
C PRO A 104 27.26 10.43 6.77
N LEU A 105 26.95 9.18 7.11
CA LEU A 105 26.91 8.70 8.49
C LEU A 105 27.84 7.49 8.56
#